data_AF-A0A925K908-F1
#
_entry.id   AF-A0A925K908-F1
#
_cell.length_a   1.000
_cell.length_b   1.000
_cell.length_c   1.000
_cell.angle_alpha   90.00
_cell.angle_beta   90.00
_cell.angle_gamma   90.00
#
_symmetry.space_group_name_H-M   'P 1'
#
loop_
_entity.id
_entity.type
_entity.pdbx_description
1 polymer ?
#
loop_
_entity_poly.entity_id
_entity_poly.type
_entity_poly.pdbx_seq_one_letter_code
_entity_poly.pdbx_strand_id
1 'polypeptide(L)'
;MKKSIADLQLQLSQIRPAVAGVKNSKQVYTAAFGLKNQATGQSLQTTDLFRIASISKSFVATGVMQLVEKKKLRLDDDVSKLLGFEIRNPTFPHAIITLKMLLSHRSSLNDSRG
;
A
#
# COMPACT_ATOMS: atom_id res chain seq x y z
N MET A 1 -29.24 0.66 -9.38
CA MET A 1 -29.16 -0.82 -9.33
C MET A 1 -28.07 -1.22 -8.34
N LYS A 2 -28.40 -1.94 -7.25
CA LYS A 2 -27.39 -2.57 -6.39
C LYS A 2 -26.98 -3.89 -7.05
N LYS A 3 -25.79 -3.98 -7.62
CA LYS A 3 -25.25 -5.28 -8.06
C LYS A 3 -25.05 -6.15 -6.82
N SER A 4 -25.58 -7.35 -6.84
CA SER A 4 -25.36 -8.34 -5.79
C SER A 4 -23.93 -8.89 -5.89
N ILE A 5 -23.44 -9.50 -4.81
CA ILE A 5 -22.12 -10.16 -4.82
C ILE A 5 -22.10 -11.32 -5.81
N ALA A 6 -23.23 -12.00 -6.02
CA ALA A 6 -23.37 -13.04 -7.04
C ALA A 6 -23.18 -12.50 -8.46
N ASP A 7 -23.65 -11.26 -8.73
CA ASP A 7 -23.45 -10.62 -10.03
C ASP A 7 -21.97 -10.27 -10.28
N LEU A 8 -21.23 -9.92 -9.22
CA LEU A 8 -19.78 -9.70 -9.30
C LEU A 8 -19.02 -11.00 -9.55
N GLN A 9 -19.49 -12.12 -8.99
CA GLN A 9 -18.85 -13.42 -9.14
C GLN A 9 -18.87 -13.94 -10.58
N LEU A 10 -19.95 -13.69 -11.33
CA LEU A 10 -20.05 -14.06 -12.75
C LEU A 10 -19.15 -13.19 -13.65
N GLN A 11 -19.01 -11.89 -13.33
CA GLN A 11 -18.16 -10.96 -14.08
C GLN A 11 -16.65 -11.13 -13.79
N LEU A 12 -16.31 -11.65 -12.61
CA LEU A 12 -14.93 -11.80 -12.14
C LEU A 12 -14.39 -13.22 -12.30
N SER A 13 -15.01 -14.08 -13.13
CA SER A 13 -14.60 -15.48 -13.32
C SER A 13 -13.15 -15.67 -13.81
N GLN A 14 -12.55 -14.63 -14.41
CA GLN A 14 -11.14 -14.55 -14.81
C GLN A 14 -10.21 -13.96 -13.73
N ILE A 15 -10.79 -13.39 -12.67
CA ILE A 15 -10.10 -12.68 -11.59
C ILE A 15 -10.16 -13.56 -10.33
N ARG A 16 -9.14 -13.45 -9.47
CA ARG A 16 -9.04 -14.21 -8.21
C ARG A 16 -9.27 -13.29 -7.01
N PRO A 17 -10.49 -12.74 -6.81
CA PRO A 17 -10.71 -11.76 -5.76
C PRO A 17 -10.91 -12.45 -4.40
N ALA A 18 -10.26 -11.91 -3.38
CA ALA A 18 -10.67 -12.07 -1.99
C ALA A 18 -11.19 -10.72 -1.49
N VAL A 19 -12.32 -10.73 -0.79
CA VAL A 19 -13.04 -9.52 -0.35
C VAL A 19 -13.35 -9.63 1.13
N ALA A 20 -13.07 -8.57 1.88
CA ALA A 20 -13.50 -8.40 3.26
C ALA A 20 -14.27 -7.08 3.41
N GLY A 21 -15.41 -7.12 4.10
CA GLY A 21 -16.23 -5.94 4.42
C GLY A 21 -16.26 -5.71 5.92
N VAL A 22 -15.97 -4.48 6.35
CA VAL A 22 -15.97 -4.07 7.76
C VAL A 22 -16.98 -2.93 7.93
N LYS A 23 -17.86 -3.05 8.94
CA LYS A 23 -18.83 -2.03 9.33
C LYS A 23 -18.88 -1.92 10.84
N ASN A 24 -18.85 -0.69 11.37
CA ASN A 24 -18.85 -0.44 12.82
C ASN A 24 -17.75 -1.22 13.55
N SER A 25 -16.53 -1.21 12.99
CA SER A 25 -15.35 -1.93 13.50
C SER A 25 -15.51 -3.46 13.60
N LYS A 26 -16.53 -4.04 12.96
CA LYS A 26 -16.76 -5.48 12.89
C LYS A 26 -16.68 -5.94 11.44
N GLN A 27 -16.01 -7.07 11.22
CA GLN A 27 -16.05 -7.76 9.93
C GLN A 27 -17.45 -8.33 9.72
N VAL A 28 -18.14 -7.85 8.69
CA VAL A 28 -19.52 -8.24 8.36
C VAL A 28 -19.60 -9.14 7.13
N TYR A 29 -18.50 -9.28 6.39
CA TYR A 29 -18.45 -10.08 5.18
C TYR A 29 -17.02 -10.52 4.87
N THR A 30 -16.84 -11.77 4.43
CA THR A 30 -15.58 -12.25 3.86
C THR A 30 -15.81 -13.40 2.90
N ALA A 31 -15.19 -13.34 1.72
CA ALA A 31 -15.25 -14.39 0.73
C ALA A 31 -14.03 -14.39 -0.17
N ALA A 32 -13.71 -15.55 -0.72
CA ALA A 32 -12.72 -15.74 -1.77
C ALA A 32 -13.39 -16.44 -2.96
N PHE A 33 -13.03 -16.03 -4.17
CA PHE A 33 -13.63 -16.56 -5.39
C PHE A 33 -12.56 -16.98 -6.39
N GLY A 34 -12.86 -18.03 -7.15
CA GLY A 34 -11.97 -18.57 -8.18
C GLY A 34 -10.90 -19.53 -7.64
N LEU A 35 -9.88 -19.76 -8.46
CA LEU A 35 -8.82 -20.74 -8.19
C LEU A 35 -7.52 -20.04 -7.83
N LYS A 36 -6.81 -20.48 -6.80
CA LYS A 36 -5.44 -20.00 -6.52
C LYS A 36 -4.42 -20.56 -7.50
N ASN A 37 -4.66 -21.78 -7.99
CA ASN A 37 -3.84 -22.45 -8.98
C ASN A 37 -4.72 -23.06 -10.07
N GLN A 38 -4.57 -22.57 -11.30
CA GLN A 38 -5.33 -23.03 -12.46
C GLN A 38 -4.89 -24.43 -12.91
N ALA A 39 -3.59 -24.73 -12.86
CA ALA A 39 -3.05 -26.01 -13.30
C ALA A 39 -3.49 -27.17 -12.42
N THR A 40 -3.62 -26.94 -11.11
CA THR A 40 -4.04 -27.97 -10.14
C THR A 40 -5.53 -27.91 -9.79
N GLY A 41 -6.27 -26.93 -10.31
CA GLY A 41 -7.68 -26.74 -9.97
C GLY A 41 -7.95 -26.31 -8.52
N GLN A 42 -6.92 -25.87 -7.78
CA GLN A 42 -7.08 -25.55 -6.35
C GLN A 42 -7.87 -24.26 -6.16
N SER A 43 -8.94 -24.34 -5.38
CA SER A 43 -9.78 -23.19 -5.02
C SER A 43 -9.06 -22.20 -4.11
N LEU A 44 -9.30 -20.91 -4.33
CA LEU A 44 -8.82 -19.83 -3.48
C LEU A 44 -9.55 -19.85 -2.12
N GLN A 45 -8.80 -19.68 -1.04
CA GLN A 45 -9.29 -19.63 0.33
C GLN A 45 -9.11 -18.23 0.90
N THR A 46 -9.94 -17.87 1.88
CA THR A 46 -9.87 -16.58 2.59
C THR A 46 -8.60 -16.42 3.42
N THR A 47 -7.87 -17.51 3.65
CA THR A 47 -6.58 -17.56 4.36
C THR A 47 -5.36 -17.51 3.44
N ASP A 48 -5.55 -17.56 2.12
CA ASP A 48 -4.42 -17.48 1.19
C ASP A 48 -3.82 -16.06 1.17
N LEU A 49 -2.50 -15.97 0.99
CA LEU A 49 -1.77 -14.71 0.98
C LEU A 49 -1.69 -14.10 -0.42
N PHE A 50 -1.75 -12.77 -0.49
CA PHE A 50 -1.62 -12.00 -1.72
C PHE A 50 -0.48 -11.00 -1.63
N ARG A 51 0.18 -10.74 -2.76
CA ARG A 51 1.08 -9.58 -2.90
C ARG A 51 0.23 -8.31 -3.02
N ILE A 52 0.25 -7.47 -1.97
CA ILE A 52 -0.58 -6.26 -1.88
C ILE A 52 -0.03 -5.04 -2.64
N ALA A 53 1.14 -5.17 -3.26
CA ALA A 53 1.80 -4.14 -4.06
C ALA A 53 1.86 -2.77 -3.34
N SER A 54 1.38 -1.69 -3.97
CA SER A 54 1.47 -0.33 -3.42
C SER A 54 0.69 -0.11 -2.13
N ILE A 55 -0.22 -1.01 -1.73
CA ILE A 55 -0.89 -0.93 -0.43
C ILE A 55 0.14 -1.01 0.72
N SER A 56 1.29 -1.67 0.50
CA SER A 56 2.39 -1.73 1.47
C SER A 56 2.87 -0.35 1.94
N LYS A 57 2.73 0.72 1.13
CA LYS A 57 3.15 2.08 1.49
C LYS A 57 2.39 2.62 2.70
N SER A 58 1.13 2.23 2.90
CA SER A 58 0.34 2.64 4.07
C SER A 58 0.92 2.09 5.38
N PHE A 59 1.47 0.87 5.36
CA PHE A 59 2.15 0.29 6.52
C PHE A 59 3.46 1.01 6.81
N VAL A 60 4.25 1.32 5.78
CA VAL A 60 5.49 2.11 5.93
C VAL A 60 5.18 3.49 6.51
N ALA A 61 4.19 4.20 5.94
CA ALA A 61 3.78 5.50 6.43
C ALA A 61 3.31 5.43 7.90
N THR A 62 2.54 4.39 8.26
CA THR A 62 2.11 4.16 9.65
C THR A 62 3.31 3.96 10.59
N GLY A 63 4.27 3.12 10.22
CA GLY A 63 5.48 2.89 11.01
C GLY A 63 6.31 4.16 11.21
N VAL A 64 6.44 4.98 10.15
CA VAL A 64 7.10 6.30 10.26
C VAL A 64 6.33 7.22 11.20
N MET A 65 5.00 7.31 11.09
CA MET A 65 4.19 8.16 11.97
C MET A 65 4.24 7.72 13.44
N GLN A 66 4.35 6.41 13.72
CA GLN A 66 4.59 5.91 15.09
C GLN A 66 5.95 6.35 15.65
N LEU A 67 6.99 6.44 14.80
CA LEU A 67 8.29 6.97 15.22
C LEU A 67 8.23 8.49 15.45
N VAL A 68 7.45 9.22 14.64
CA VAL A 68 7.16 10.64 14.84
C VAL A 68 6.45 10.88 16.17
N GLU A 69 5.42 10.09 16.47
CA GLU A 69 4.69 10.14 17.75
C GLU A 69 5.64 9.90 18.93
N LYS A 70 6.58 8.95 18.81
CA LYS A 70 7.62 8.66 19.80
C LYS A 70 8.76 9.70 19.83
N LYS A 71 8.67 10.78 19.06
CA LYS A 71 9.68 11.84 18.91
C LYS A 71 11.06 11.31 18.46
N LYS A 72 11.10 10.16 17.79
CA LYS A 72 12.33 9.56 17.22
C LYS A 72 12.63 10.09 15.82
N LEU A 73 11.61 10.60 15.13
CA LEU A 73 11.70 11.28 13.84
C LEU A 73 10.84 12.54 13.89
N ARG A 74 11.08 13.48 13.00
CA ARG A 74 10.19 14.61 12.71
C ARG A 74 9.93 14.68 11.22
N LEU A 75 8.74 15.15 10.86
CA LEU A 75 8.31 15.22 9.45
C LEU A 75 9.13 16.22 8.63
N ASP A 76 9.74 17.20 9.27
CA ASP A 76 10.63 18.22 8.70
C ASP A 76 12.11 17.81 8.72
N ASP A 77 12.46 16.61 9.18
CA ASP A 77 13.84 16.14 9.14
C ASP A 77 14.35 16.02 7.68
N ASP A 78 15.57 16.51 7.46
CA ASP A 78 16.31 16.31 6.21
C ASP A 78 16.66 14.82 6.06
N VAL A 79 16.12 14.19 5.01
CA VAL A 79 16.32 12.77 4.71
C VAL A 79 17.81 12.44 4.54
N SER A 80 18.61 13.38 4.04
CA SER A 80 20.06 13.16 3.89
C SER A 80 20.73 12.83 5.22
N LYS A 81 20.30 13.48 6.31
CA LYS A 81 20.84 13.23 7.65
C LYS A 81 20.38 11.88 8.19
N LEU A 82 19.16 11.46 7.86
CA LEU A 82 18.61 10.17 8.29
C LEU A 82 19.30 8.99 7.60
N LEU A 83 19.68 9.15 6.32
CA LEU A 83 20.26 8.09 5.50
C LEU A 83 21.80 8.07 5.48
N GLY A 84 22.45 9.16 5.92
CA GLY A 84 23.91 9.24 5.98
C GLY A 84 24.59 9.53 4.64
N PHE A 85 23.83 9.93 3.62
CA PHE A 85 24.34 10.41 2.33
C PHE A 85 23.46 11.52 1.77
N GLU A 86 24.04 12.37 0.91
CA GLU A 86 23.34 13.55 0.41
C GLU A 86 22.26 13.19 -0.62
N ILE A 87 21.04 13.68 -0.37
CA ILE A 87 19.92 13.62 -1.29
C ILE A 87 19.26 15.01 -1.35
N ARG A 88 19.19 15.56 -2.57
CA ARG A 88 18.57 16.86 -2.85
C ARG A 88 17.45 16.72 -3.86
N ASN A 89 16.54 17.70 -3.85
CA ASN A 89 15.44 17.71 -4.79
C ASN A 89 15.99 17.87 -6.22
N PRO A 90 15.70 16.94 -7.16
CA PRO A 90 16.22 17.01 -8.53
C PRO A 90 15.79 18.25 -9.32
N THR A 91 14.62 18.82 -8.99
CA THR A 91 14.08 20.03 -9.63
C THR A 91 14.54 21.31 -8.91
N PHE A 92 14.84 21.22 -7.61
CA PHE A 92 15.27 22.34 -6.78
C PHE A 92 16.56 21.98 -6.02
N PRO A 93 17.74 22.05 -6.65
CA PRO A 93 18.97 21.47 -6.09
C PRO A 93 19.42 22.01 -4.72
N HIS A 94 19.02 23.23 -4.37
CA HIS A 94 19.30 23.83 -3.06
C HIS A 94 18.27 23.46 -1.98
N ALA A 95 17.15 22.82 -2.36
CA ALA A 95 16.13 22.39 -1.43
C ALA A 95 16.44 21.00 -0.87
N ILE A 96 16.39 20.87 0.45
CA ILE A 96 16.40 19.58 1.11
C ILE A 96 15.15 18.77 0.74
N ILE A 97 15.24 17.44 0.80
CA ILE A 97 14.07 16.58 0.81
C ILE A 97 13.74 16.25 2.26
N THR A 98 12.55 16.68 2.72
CA THR A 98 12.06 16.33 4.06
C THR A 98 11.36 14.98 4.07
N LEU A 99 11.25 14.37 5.23
CA LEU A 99 10.49 13.13 5.41
C LEU A 99 9.02 13.29 4.96
N LYS A 100 8.40 14.44 5.23
CA LYS A 100 7.05 14.79 4.75
C LYS A 100 6.94 14.77 3.23
N MET A 101 7.96 15.28 2.52
CA MET A 101 7.96 15.30 1.06
C MET A 101 8.02 13.89 0.47
N LEU A 102 8.79 12.97 1.09
CA LEU A 102 8.80 11.56 0.69
C LEU A 102 7.45 10.89 0.91
N LEU A 103 6.87 11.03 2.11
CA LEU A 103 5.59 10.41 2.46
C LEU A 103 4.40 10.95 1.65
N SER A 104 4.53 12.16 1.08
CA SER A 104 3.48 12.82 0.32
C SER A 104 3.77 12.94 -1.17
N HIS A 105 4.74 12.21 -1.72
CA HIS A 105 5.10 12.26 -3.15
C HIS A 105 5.42 13.67 -3.69
N ARG A 106 6.12 14.50 -2.91
CA ARG A 106 6.49 15.89 -3.27
C ARG A 106 8.00 16.14 -3.31
N SER A 107 8.81 15.09 -3.37
CA SER A 107 10.28 15.19 -3.41
C SER A 107 10.87 15.40 -4.80
N SER A 108 10.04 15.39 -5.86
CA SER A 108 10.45 15.33 -7.27
C SER A 108 11.28 14.09 -7.65
N LEU A 109 11.49 13.15 -6.72
CA LEU A 109 12.09 11.84 -7.01
C LEU A 109 11.09 10.98 -7.78
N ASN A 110 11.59 10.26 -8.77
CA ASN A 110 10.83 9.30 -9.56
C ASN A 110 11.76 8.17 -10.02
N ASP A 111 11.15 7.05 -10.40
CA ASP A 111 11.80 5.81 -10.85
C ASP A 111 12.07 5.79 -12.37
N SER A 112 11.83 6.90 -13.09
CA SER A 112 12.03 6.93 -14.55
C SER A 112 13.49 6.77 -14.98
N ARG A 113 14.44 6.90 -14.04
CA ARG A 113 15.88 6.81 -14.30
C ARG A 113 16.61 5.78 -13.42
N GLY A 114 15.87 4.95 -12.65
CA GLY A 114 16.44 3.94 -11.75
C GLY A 114 15.56 3.64 -10.54
#